data_AF-A0A371MP41-F1
#
_entry.id   AF-A0A371MP41-F1
#
_cell.length_a   1.000
_cell.length_b   1.000
_cell.length_c   1.000
_cell.angle_alpha   90.00
_cell.angle_beta   90.00
_cell.angle_gamma   90.00
#
_symmetry.space_group_name_H-M   'P 1'
#
loop_
_entity.id
_entity.type
_entity.pdbx_description
1 polymer ?
#
loop_
_entity_poly.entity_id
_entity_poly.type
_entity_poly.pdbx_seq_one_letter_code
_entity_poly.pdbx_strand_id
1 'polypeptide(L)'
;MPREYDKLVRDDIPRIVRESGETPVVHAADDEEFDRRLREKLVEEAEEFAESGRVEELADVYAIVDAVLDRRDEDWETVQTTAREKAAERGGFEDGIVLERVE
;
A
#
# COMPACT_ATOMS: atom_id res chain seq x y z
N MET A 1 -0.94 -28.64 -9.01
CA MET A 1 -1.75 -27.61 -9.71
C MET A 1 -0.98 -26.31 -9.67
N PRO A 2 -1.03 -25.45 -10.70
CA PRO A 2 -0.41 -24.12 -10.62
C PRO A 2 -1.05 -23.30 -9.49
N ARG A 3 -0.26 -22.43 -8.86
CA ARG A 3 -0.79 -21.41 -7.95
C ARG A 3 -1.14 -20.17 -8.78
N GLU A 4 -2.34 -19.66 -8.60
CA GLU A 4 -2.81 -18.45 -9.26
C GLU A 4 -2.71 -17.27 -8.29
N TYR A 5 -2.26 -16.13 -8.81
CA TYR A 5 -2.13 -14.89 -8.05
C TYR A 5 -2.76 -13.77 -8.88
N ASP A 6 -3.52 -12.89 -8.23
CA ASP A 6 -4.09 -11.68 -8.83
C ASP A 6 -3.69 -10.48 -7.97
N LYS A 7 -2.41 -10.10 -8.07
CA LYS A 7 -1.85 -8.98 -7.31
C LYS A 7 -0.73 -8.26 -8.05
N LEU A 8 -0.57 -6.99 -7.71
CA LEU A 8 0.59 -6.21 -8.11
C LEU A 8 1.83 -6.70 -7.36
N VAL A 9 2.96 -6.78 -8.05
CA VAL A 9 4.25 -7.17 -7.47
C VAL A 9 5.32 -6.16 -7.84
N ARG A 10 6.41 -6.09 -7.07
CA ARG A 10 7.58 -5.28 -7.40
C ARG A 10 8.23 -5.76 -8.71
N ASP A 11 8.84 -4.85 -9.45
CA ASP A 11 9.39 -5.08 -10.80
C ASP A 11 10.36 -6.27 -10.90
N ASP A 12 11.12 -6.53 -9.84
CA ASP A 12 12.10 -7.61 -9.79
C ASP A 12 11.51 -8.98 -9.43
N ILE A 13 10.27 -9.05 -8.97
CA ILE A 13 9.64 -10.32 -8.55
C ILE A 13 9.60 -11.35 -9.69
N PRO A 14 9.25 -11.01 -10.95
CA PRO A 14 9.32 -11.96 -12.05
C PRO A 14 10.75 -12.49 -12.30
N ARG A 15 11.79 -11.69 -12.04
CA ARG A 15 13.17 -12.17 -12.14
C ARG A 15 13.49 -13.15 -11.01
N ILE A 16 13.13 -12.81 -9.78
CA ILE A 16 13.34 -13.66 -8.59
C ILE A 16 12.62 -15.01 -8.72
N VAL A 17 11.40 -15.04 -9.24
CA VAL A 17 10.65 -16.30 -9.50
C VAL A 17 11.35 -17.18 -10.54
N ARG A 18 11.98 -16.59 -11.57
CA ARG A 18 12.78 -17.37 -12.53
C ARG A 18 14.04 -17.95 -11.88
N GLU A 19 14.68 -17.19 -11.00
CA GLU A 19 15.87 -17.62 -10.26
C GLU A 19 15.56 -18.75 -9.27
N SER A 20 14.32 -18.85 -8.77
CA SER A 20 13.87 -19.99 -7.96
C SER A 20 13.57 -21.26 -8.77
N GLY A 21 13.70 -21.21 -10.10
CA GLY A 21 13.40 -22.31 -11.03
C GLY A 21 11.92 -22.42 -11.41
N GLU A 22 11.10 -21.44 -11.02
CA GLU A 22 9.69 -21.35 -11.40
C GLU A 22 9.51 -20.46 -12.65
N THR A 23 8.36 -20.58 -13.33
CA THR A 23 8.06 -19.76 -14.52
C THR A 23 6.93 -18.79 -14.19
N PRO A 24 7.22 -17.48 -14.04
CA PRO A 24 6.19 -16.48 -13.78
C PRO A 24 5.38 -16.21 -15.05
N VAL A 25 4.06 -16.09 -14.91
CA VAL A 25 3.15 -15.57 -15.94
C VAL A 25 2.75 -14.18 -15.49
N VAL A 26 3.05 -13.15 -16.29
CA VAL A 26 2.87 -11.75 -15.93
C VAL A 26 2.37 -10.94 -17.12
N HIS A 27 1.68 -9.84 -16.82
CA HIS A 27 1.35 -8.79 -17.78
C HIS A 27 1.68 -7.42 -17.15
N ALA A 28 1.88 -6.41 -18.00
CA ALA A 28 1.95 -5.03 -17.55
C ALA A 28 0.52 -4.47 -17.52
N ALA A 29 0.15 -3.83 -16.41
CA ALA A 29 -1.12 -3.16 -16.26
C ALA A 29 -1.16 -1.89 -17.14
N ASP A 30 -2.33 -1.57 -17.69
CA ASP A 30 -2.59 -0.24 -18.24
C ASP A 30 -2.80 0.80 -17.10
N ASP A 31 -3.03 2.07 -17.46
CA ASP A 31 -3.13 3.13 -16.47
C ASP A 31 -4.28 2.98 -15.48
N GLU A 32 -5.43 2.49 -15.94
CA GLU A 32 -6.62 2.31 -15.12
C GLU A 32 -6.46 1.07 -14.21
N GLU A 33 -5.97 -0.03 -14.78
CA GLU A 33 -5.65 -1.23 -14.04
C GLU A 33 -4.58 -0.96 -12.99
N PHE A 34 -3.54 -0.19 -13.31
CA PHE A 34 -2.44 0.09 -12.40
C PHE A 34 -2.89 0.93 -11.20
N ASP A 35 -3.69 1.98 -11.41
CA ASP A 35 -4.25 2.76 -10.29
C ASP A 35 -5.16 1.91 -9.39
N ARG A 36 -5.99 1.03 -9.98
CA ARG A 36 -6.79 0.08 -9.20
C ARG A 36 -5.89 -0.86 -8.40
N ARG A 37 -4.87 -1.44 -9.04
CA ARG A 37 -3.97 -2.43 -8.44
C ARG A 37 -3.09 -1.84 -7.34
N LEU A 38 -2.67 -0.58 -7.44
CA LEU A 38 -1.98 0.13 -6.34
C LEU A 38 -2.88 0.28 -5.10
N ARG A 39 -4.17 0.60 -5.29
CA ARG A 39 -5.14 0.70 -4.19
C ARG A 39 -5.41 -0.65 -3.52
N GLU A 40 -5.54 -1.70 -4.32
CA GLU A 40 -5.65 -3.08 -3.81
C GLU A 40 -4.40 -3.48 -3.04
N LYS A 41 -3.22 -3.17 -3.59
CA LYS A 41 -1.94 -3.45 -2.96
C LYS A 41 -1.77 -2.72 -1.63
N LEU A 42 -2.22 -1.46 -1.53
CA LEU A 42 -2.19 -0.71 -0.28
C LEU A 42 -3.02 -1.38 0.83
N VAL A 43 -4.18 -1.95 0.48
CA VAL A 43 -5.02 -2.68 1.43
C VAL A 43 -4.34 -3.99 1.84
N GLU A 44 -3.78 -4.75 0.89
CA GLU A 44 -3.02 -5.98 1.15
C GLU A 44 -1.91 -5.72 2.20
N GLU A 45 -1.04 -4.73 1.98
CA GLU A 45 0.07 -4.46 2.90
C GLU A 45 -0.39 -3.91 4.27
N ALA A 46 -1.51 -3.17 4.31
CA ALA A 46 -2.10 -2.72 5.56
C ALA A 46 -2.68 -3.88 6.38
N GLU A 47 -3.28 -4.88 5.71
CA GLU A 47 -3.72 -6.13 6.33
C GLU A 47 -2.53 -6.96 6.82
N GLU A 48 -1.46 -7.09 6.01
CA GLU A 48 -0.23 -7.77 6.42
C GLU A 48 0.44 -7.08 7.63
N PHE A 49 0.42 -5.74 7.68
CA PHE A 49 0.86 -5.00 8.87
C PHE A 49 -0.03 -5.28 10.09
N ALA A 50 -1.35 -5.28 9.91
CA ALA A 50 -2.29 -5.53 11.00
C ALA A 50 -2.12 -6.94 11.60
N GLU A 51 -1.79 -7.93 10.76
CA GLU A 51 -1.53 -9.31 11.20
C GLU A 51 -0.14 -9.48 11.83
N SER A 52 0.89 -8.88 11.23
CA SER A 52 2.29 -9.19 11.58
C SER A 52 2.93 -8.17 12.53
N GLY A 53 2.48 -6.91 12.50
CA GLY A 53 3.08 -5.77 13.20
C GLY A 53 4.49 -5.40 12.73
N ARG A 54 4.94 -5.93 11.58
CA ARG A 54 6.32 -5.75 11.09
C ARG A 54 6.52 -4.39 10.43
N VAL A 55 7.70 -3.79 10.65
CA VAL A 55 8.04 -2.49 10.07
C VAL A 55 8.24 -2.56 8.56
N GLU A 56 8.60 -3.74 8.05
CA GLU A 56 8.75 -4.02 6.63
C GLU A 56 7.45 -3.73 5.87
N GLU A 57 6.29 -4.12 6.41
CA GLU A 57 5.01 -3.88 5.73
C GLU A 57 4.67 -2.37 5.70
N LEU A 58 5.09 -1.61 6.71
CA LEU A 58 4.98 -0.15 6.68
C LEU A 58 5.89 0.49 5.62
N ALA A 59 7.04 -0.13 5.33
CA ALA A 59 7.92 0.31 4.24
C ALA A 59 7.31 0.00 2.86
N ASP A 60 6.59 -1.12 2.73
CA ASP A 60 5.80 -1.42 1.53
C ASP A 60 4.63 -0.44 1.36
N VAL A 61 3.88 -0.15 2.44
CA VAL A 61 2.84 0.92 2.44
C VAL A 61 3.42 2.26 2.00
N TYR A 62 4.59 2.65 2.54
CA TYR A 62 5.27 3.88 2.14
C TYR A 62 5.56 3.91 0.62
N ALA A 63 6.15 2.83 0.08
CA ALA A 63 6.49 2.75 -1.34
C ALA A 63 5.25 2.80 -2.24
N ILE A 64 4.13 2.23 -1.79
CA ILE A 64 2.86 2.27 -2.53
C ILE A 64 2.27 3.68 -2.52
N VAL A 65 2.29 4.37 -1.37
CA VAL A 65 1.82 5.77 -1.30
C VAL A 65 2.66 6.66 -2.20
N ASP A 66 3.97 6.49 -2.22
CA ASP A 66 4.89 7.22 -3.12
C ASP A 66 4.48 7.04 -4.59
N ALA A 67 4.28 5.80 -5.03
CA ALA A 67 3.83 5.49 -6.39
C ALA A 67 2.44 6.06 -6.73
N VAL A 68 1.53 6.14 -5.75
CA VAL A 68 0.21 6.76 -5.92
C VAL A 68 0.32 8.28 -6.08
N LEU A 69 1.20 8.93 -5.32
CA LEU A 69 1.43 10.37 -5.40
C LEU A 69 2.05 10.76 -6.75
N ASP A 70 3.08 10.03 -7.18
CA ASP A 70 3.72 10.22 -8.49
C ASP A 70 2.71 10.15 -9.64
N ARG A 71 1.76 9.20 -9.57
CA ARG A 71 0.70 9.05 -10.60
C ARG A 71 -0.34 10.16 -10.59
N ARG A 72 -0.48 10.87 -9.47
CA ARG A 72 -1.47 11.94 -9.30
C ARG A 72 -0.88 13.33 -9.45
N ASP A 73 0.42 13.42 -9.75
CA ASP A 73 1.18 14.68 -9.73
C ASP A 73 1.04 15.40 -8.38
N GLU A 74 0.97 14.63 -7.29
CA GLU A 74 0.89 15.10 -5.91
C GLU A 74 2.21 14.82 -5.18
N ASP A 75 2.45 15.50 -4.06
CA ASP A 75 3.65 15.30 -3.27
C ASP A 75 3.37 14.97 -1.80
N TRP A 76 4.43 14.58 -1.10
CA TRP A 76 4.37 14.31 0.33
C TRP A 76 4.04 15.53 1.17
N GLU A 77 4.28 16.76 0.70
CA GLU A 77 3.91 17.98 1.41
C GLU A 77 2.39 18.12 1.46
N THR A 78 1.67 17.83 0.37
CA THR A 78 0.21 17.77 0.33
C THR A 78 -0.35 16.80 1.37
N VAL A 79 0.19 15.56 1.41
CA VAL A 79 -0.26 14.52 2.36
C VAL A 79 0.00 14.95 3.80
N GLN A 80 1.20 15.43 4.10
CA GLN A 80 1.57 15.82 5.45
C GLN A 80 0.80 17.06 5.92
N THR A 81 0.57 18.03 5.04
CA THR A 81 -0.23 19.22 5.36
C THR A 81 -1.66 18.82 5.68
N THR A 82 -2.28 17.98 4.83
CA THR A 82 -3.62 17.44 5.07
C THR A 82 -3.70 16.67 6.39
N ALA A 83 -2.67 15.89 6.74
CA ALA A 83 -2.61 15.16 8.01
C ALA A 83 -2.51 16.11 9.21
N ARG A 84 -1.68 17.16 9.13
CA ARG A 84 -1.53 18.18 10.17
C ARG A 84 -2.82 18.98 10.39
N GLU A 85 -3.50 19.36 9.31
CA GLU A 85 -4.79 20.06 9.39
C GLU A 85 -5.85 19.21 10.09
N LYS A 86 -5.96 17.93 9.73
CA LYS A 86 -6.87 16.98 10.41
C LYS A 86 -6.52 16.82 11.88
N ALA A 87 -5.24 16.70 12.22
CA ALA A 87 -4.79 16.60 13.60
C ALA A 87 -5.07 17.88 14.40
N ALA A 88 -4.95 19.06 13.78
CA ALA A 88 -5.30 20.33 14.42
C ALA A 88 -6.82 20.50 14.62
N GLU A 89 -7.63 20.01 13.68
CA GLU A 89 -9.10 20.07 13.75
C GLU A 89 -9.68 19.04 14.74
N ARG A 90 -9.11 17.83 14.78
CA ARG A 90 -9.74 16.65 15.42
C ARG A 90 -8.91 15.98 16.51
N GLY A 91 -7.69 16.45 16.74
CA GLY A 91 -6.69 15.76 17.55
C GLY A 91 -5.94 14.68 16.77
N GLY A 92 -4.78 14.27 17.29
CA GLY A 92 -4.03 13.11 16.81
C GLY A 92 -4.44 11.84 17.57
N PHE A 93 -3.52 10.88 17.62
CA PHE A 93 -3.73 9.58 18.29
C PHE A 93 -2.98 9.47 19.64
N GLU A 94 -2.42 10.58 20.15
CA GLU A 94 -1.56 10.60 21.34
C GLU A 94 -2.28 10.17 22.62
N ASP A 95 -3.57 10.52 22.73
CA ASP A 95 -4.39 10.18 23.90
C ASP A 95 -4.92 8.73 23.88
N GLY A 96 -4.75 8.00 22.78
CA GLY A 96 -5.16 6.59 22.68
C GLY A 96 -6.67 6.35 22.86
N ILE A 97 -7.50 7.31 22.47
CA ILE A 97 -8.96 7.26 22.68
C ILE A 97 -9.61 6.25 21.72
N VAL A 98 -10.38 5.31 22.28
CA VAL A 98 -11.21 4.35 21.53
C VAL A 98 -12.68 4.69 21.73
N LEU A 99 -13.41 4.97 20.64
CA LEU A 99 -14.84 5.25 20.68
C LEU A 99 -15.63 3.93 20.67
N GLU A 100 -16.24 3.56 21.79
CA GLU A 100 -16.97 2.29 21.93
C GLU A 100 -18.44 2.36 21.46
N ARG A 101 -19.10 3.52 21.62
CA ARG A 101 -20.49 3.75 21.19
C ARG A 101 -20.84 5.23 21.10
N VAL A 102 -21.87 5.55 20.30
CA VAL A 102 -22.54 6.86 20.24
C VAL A 102 -24.03 6.65 20.53
N GLU A 103 -24.64 7.52 21.32
CA GLU A 103 -26.08 7.53 21.60
C GLU A 103 -26.78 8.67 20.86
#